data_AF-A0A8H7LDH2-F1
#
_entry.id   AF-A0A8H7LDH2-F1
#
_cell.length_a   1.000
_cell.length_b   1.000
_cell.length_c   1.000
_cell.angle_alpha   90.00
_cell.angle_beta   90.00
_cell.angle_gamma   90.00
#
_symmetry.space_group_name_H-M   'P 1'
#
loop_
_entity.id
_entity.type
_entity.pdbx_description
1 polymer ?
#
loop_
_entity_poly.entity_id
_entity_poly.type
_entity_poly.pdbx_seq_one_letter_code
_entity_poly.pdbx_strand_id
1 'polypeptide(L)'
;MLATRNVITPNIDWKPIKSSVTNLAKAENQGKARVFRGVLLSLMIAMPVISFFLGCWQVKRLRWKVDLIKRAEHMLAEPPLEELPPVLDPSVIKDFEFRRFKVRGHFDYEQEMFLGPRIRNGEVGYLVVTPFNRASGGKPILVERGWIQKDLVIPERRSKGYLSHLALPRGKSRLKECYE
;
A
#
# COMPACT_ATOMS: atom_id res chain seq x y z
N MET A 1 73.42 81.52 22.89
CA MET A 1 72.26 80.68 23.25
C MET A 1 72.03 79.69 22.13
N LEU A 2 72.14 78.39 22.39
CA LEU A 2 71.42 77.28 21.72
C LEU A 2 71.86 76.00 22.44
N ALA A 3 70.98 75.46 23.29
CA ALA A 3 71.22 74.22 24.01
C ALA A 3 70.67 73.05 23.18
N THR A 4 71.55 72.21 22.65
CA THR A 4 71.19 70.94 22.01
C THR A 4 70.81 69.93 23.10
N ARG A 5 69.51 69.64 23.23
CA ARG A 5 69.03 68.55 24.08
C ARG A 5 69.27 67.22 23.38
N ASN A 6 70.13 66.40 23.96
CA ASN A 6 70.35 65.03 23.51
C ASN A 6 69.27 64.14 24.16
N VAL A 7 68.36 63.60 23.35
CA VAL A 7 67.28 62.73 23.83
C VAL A 7 67.71 61.28 23.60
N ILE A 8 68.06 60.58 24.67
CA ILE A 8 68.37 59.15 24.65
C ILE A 8 67.06 58.39 24.86
N THR A 9 66.53 57.77 23.82
CA THR A 9 65.45 56.80 23.96
C THR A 9 66.01 55.43 24.34
N PRO A 10 65.44 54.73 25.33
CA PRO A 10 65.86 53.36 25.63
C PRO A 10 65.55 52.48 24.43
N ASN A 11 66.55 51.73 23.97
CA ASN A 11 66.42 50.73 22.91
C ASN A 11 65.66 49.52 23.48
N ILE A 12 64.34 49.68 23.69
CA ILE A 12 63.47 48.59 24.12
C ILE A 12 63.14 47.78 22.85
N ASP A 13 63.84 46.65 22.69
CA ASP A 13 63.57 45.69 21.64
C ASP A 13 62.28 44.94 22.00
N TRP A 14 61.15 45.47 21.55
CA TRP A 14 59.86 44.83 21.78
C TRP A 14 59.75 43.62 20.86
N LYS A 15 59.80 42.41 21.44
CA LYS A 15 59.46 41.20 20.69
C LYS A 15 57.95 41.15 20.49
N PRO A 16 57.43 41.16 19.25
CA PRO A 16 56.00 40.99 19.01
C PRO A 16 55.54 39.65 19.60
N ILE A 17 54.48 39.68 20.40
CA ILE A 17 53.81 38.46 20.87
C ILE A 17 53.27 37.75 19.62
N LYS A 18 53.92 36.66 19.22
CA LYS A 18 53.46 35.83 18.10
C LYS A 18 52.23 35.04 18.57
N SER A 19 51.05 35.43 18.13
CA SER A 19 49.86 34.59 18.25
C SER A 19 50.11 33.32 17.44
N SER A 20 50.23 32.17 18.10
CA SER A 20 50.43 30.92 17.38
C SER A 20 49.11 30.51 16.73
N VAL A 21 49.07 30.50 15.39
CA VAL A 21 47.96 30.00 14.57
C VAL A 21 47.51 28.58 14.97
N THR A 22 48.39 27.83 15.62
CA THR A 22 48.11 26.51 16.22
C THR A 22 47.01 26.52 17.27
N ASN A 23 46.85 27.57 18.06
CA ASN A 23 45.80 27.62 19.09
C ASN A 23 44.40 27.83 18.49
N LEU A 24 44.30 28.63 17.42
CA LEU A 24 43.04 28.85 16.71
C LEU A 24 42.59 27.57 15.98
N ALA A 25 43.51 26.90 15.29
CA ALA A 25 43.23 25.61 14.63
C ALA A 25 42.85 24.51 15.64
N LYS A 26 43.46 24.50 16.83
CA LYS A 26 43.13 23.56 17.91
C LYS A 26 41.75 23.83 18.51
N ALA A 27 41.39 25.10 18.71
CA ALA A 27 40.06 25.51 19.17
C ALA A 27 38.97 25.15 18.15
N GLU A 28 39.21 25.37 16.86
CA GLU A 28 38.30 25.00 15.77
C GLU A 28 38.10 23.47 15.70
N ASN A 29 39.18 22.70 15.80
CA ASN A 29 39.11 21.23 15.83
C ASN A 29 38.44 20.70 17.11
N GLN A 30 38.62 21.35 18.26
CA GLN A 30 37.89 21.00 19.49
C GLN A 30 36.39 21.23 19.34
N GLY A 31 35.98 22.32 18.68
CA GLY A 31 34.58 22.59 18.33
C GLY A 31 33.99 21.52 17.41
N LYS A 32 34.68 21.20 16.31
CA LYS A 32 34.28 20.15 15.36
C LYS A 32 34.19 18.77 16.02
N ALA A 33 35.15 18.42 16.87
CA ALA A 33 35.15 17.13 17.59
C ALA A 33 33.98 17.02 18.57
N ARG A 34 33.60 18.12 19.25
CA ARG A 34 32.46 18.15 20.18
C ARG A 34 31.12 17.98 19.45
N VAL A 35 30.97 18.65 18.29
CA VAL A 35 29.80 18.48 17.42
C VAL A 35 29.73 17.05 16.88
N PHE A 36 30.84 16.52 16.36
CA PHE A 36 30.91 15.16 15.83
C PHE A 36 30.57 14.11 16.90
N ARG A 37 31.08 14.25 18.13
CA ARG A 37 30.72 13.35 19.25
C ARG A 37 29.23 13.42 19.57
N GLY A 38 28.64 14.62 19.56
CA GLY A 38 27.19 14.80 19.76
C GLY A 38 26.37 14.11 18.67
N VAL A 39 26.76 14.26 17.40
CA VAL A 39 26.12 13.60 16.26
C VAL A 39 26.25 12.08 16.35
N LEU A 40 27.44 11.57 16.67
CA LEU A 40 27.68 10.13 16.80
C LEU A 40 26.86 9.51 17.94
N LEU A 41 26.79 10.19 19.09
CA LEU A 41 26.00 9.74 20.24
C LEU A 41 24.49 9.78 19.93
N SER A 42 24.05 10.81 19.22
CA SER A 42 22.68 10.93 18.73
C SER A 42 22.33 9.78 17.76
N LEU A 43 23.22 9.47 16.80
CA LEU A 43 23.02 8.37 15.85
C LEU A 43 22.96 7.00 16.56
N MET A 44 23.84 6.78 17.53
CA MET A 44 23.88 5.55 18.34
C MET A 44 22.57 5.32 19.10
N ILE A 45 21.90 6.37 19.55
CA ILE A 45 20.60 6.27 20.24
C ILE A 45 19.46 6.23 19.22
N ALA A 46 19.55 6.98 18.13
CA ALA A 46 18.49 7.06 17.12
C ALA A 46 18.27 5.73 16.40
N MET A 47 19.34 4.99 16.05
CA MET A 47 19.24 3.70 15.36
C MET A 47 18.37 2.65 16.09
N PRO A 48 18.59 2.32 17.38
CA PRO A 48 17.77 1.35 18.09
C PRO A 48 16.35 1.87 18.30
N VAL A 49 16.16 3.17 18.53
CA VAL A 49 14.84 3.79 18.71
C VAL A 49 14.01 3.65 17.44
N ILE A 50 14.55 4.05 16.28
CA ILE A 50 13.86 3.94 14.99
C ILE A 50 13.59 2.46 14.64
N SER A 51 14.57 1.59 14.87
CA SER A 51 14.40 0.14 14.65
C SER A 51 13.28 -0.46 15.50
N PHE A 52 13.16 -0.04 16.76
CA PHE A 52 12.09 -0.49 17.65
C PHE A 52 10.71 -0.01 17.16
N PHE A 53 10.58 1.27 16.79
CA PHE A 53 9.34 1.80 16.23
C PHE A 53 8.93 1.08 14.94
N LEU A 54 9.90 0.85 14.05
CA LEU A 54 9.68 0.06 12.83
C LEU A 54 9.28 -1.37 13.17
N GLY A 55 9.93 -2.01 14.14
CA GLY A 55 9.57 -3.34 14.62
C GLY A 55 8.13 -3.42 15.14
N CYS A 56 7.74 -2.48 16.01
CA CYS A 56 6.37 -2.37 16.51
C CYS A 56 5.37 -2.13 15.37
N TRP A 57 5.71 -1.29 14.39
CA TRP A 57 4.88 -1.05 13.22
C TRP A 57 4.73 -2.31 12.37
N GLN A 58 5.81 -3.05 12.13
CA GLN A 58 5.78 -4.32 11.39
C GLN A 58 4.87 -5.33 12.09
N VAL A 59 4.94 -5.46 13.41
CA VAL A 59 4.05 -6.36 14.16
C VAL A 59 2.59 -5.91 14.07
N LYS A 60 2.31 -4.60 14.20
CA LYS A 60 0.96 -4.06 14.00
C LYS A 60 0.46 -4.29 12.57
N ARG A 61 1.34 -4.10 11.58
CA ARG A 61 1.08 -4.32 10.15
C ARG A 61 0.95 -5.81 9.80
N LEU A 62 1.50 -6.71 10.60
CA LEU A 62 1.22 -8.14 10.49
C LEU A 62 -0.16 -8.44 11.09
N ARG A 63 -0.42 -7.99 12.32
CA ARG A 63 -1.69 -8.24 13.02
C ARG A 63 -2.90 -7.79 12.22
N TRP A 64 -2.90 -6.57 11.67
CA TRP A 64 -4.05 -6.14 10.85
C TRP A 64 -4.26 -7.06 9.63
N LYS A 65 -3.19 -7.51 8.93
CA LYS A 65 -3.33 -8.43 7.79
C LYS A 65 -3.91 -9.76 8.23
N VAL A 66 -3.40 -10.31 9.34
CA VAL A 66 -3.87 -11.58 9.89
C VAL A 66 -5.33 -11.47 10.31
N ASP A 67 -5.74 -10.37 10.95
CA ASP A 67 -7.12 -10.15 11.35
C ASP A 67 -8.06 -10.01 10.16
N LEU A 68 -7.62 -9.36 9.07
CA LEU A 68 -8.36 -9.31 7.80
C LEU A 68 -8.56 -10.71 7.22
N ILE A 69 -7.50 -11.51 7.14
CA ILE A 69 -7.56 -12.89 6.62
C ILE A 69 -8.50 -13.73 7.49
N LYS A 70 -8.33 -13.69 8.81
CA LYS A 70 -9.19 -14.42 9.76
C LYS A 70 -10.66 -14.05 9.61
N ARG A 71 -10.97 -12.76 9.43
CA ARG A 71 -12.34 -12.31 9.20
C ARG A 71 -12.90 -12.90 7.90
N ALA A 72 -12.14 -12.83 6.81
CA ALA A 72 -12.56 -13.41 5.53
C ALA A 72 -12.76 -14.94 5.65
N GLU A 73 -11.81 -15.65 6.25
CA GLU A 73 -11.91 -17.11 6.48
C GLU A 73 -13.13 -17.48 7.33
N HIS A 74 -13.42 -16.72 8.38
CA HIS A 74 -14.59 -16.93 9.23
C HIS A 74 -15.90 -16.78 8.43
N MET A 75 -16.03 -15.68 7.67
CA MET A 75 -17.24 -15.44 6.87
C MET A 75 -17.43 -16.47 5.74
N LEU A 76 -16.34 -16.99 5.18
CA LEU A 76 -16.38 -18.05 4.16
C LEU A 76 -16.73 -19.43 4.75
N ALA A 77 -16.33 -19.69 5.99
CA ALA A 77 -16.61 -20.93 6.70
C ALA A 77 -18.06 -21.01 7.22
N GLU A 78 -18.72 -19.87 7.42
CA GLU A 78 -20.12 -19.82 7.81
C GLU A 78 -21.03 -20.46 6.76
N PRO A 79 -22.15 -21.09 7.19
CA PRO A 79 -23.08 -21.71 6.26
C PRO A 79 -23.64 -20.65 5.31
N PRO A 80 -23.79 -21.00 4.02
CA PRO A 80 -24.27 -20.06 3.02
C PRO A 80 -25.69 -19.62 3.34
N LEU A 81 -25.93 -18.31 3.34
CA LEU A 81 -27.25 -17.74 3.54
C LEU A 81 -28.14 -18.12 2.36
N GLU A 82 -29.37 -18.55 2.67
CA GLU A 82 -30.28 -19.13 1.67
C GLU A 82 -30.82 -18.08 0.70
N GLU A 83 -30.96 -16.83 1.15
CA GLU A 83 -31.49 -15.74 0.34
C GLU A 83 -30.79 -14.41 0.67
N LEU A 84 -30.40 -13.68 -0.38
CA LEU A 84 -29.91 -12.32 -0.26
C LEU A 84 -31.11 -11.36 -0.19
N PRO A 85 -31.17 -10.43 0.78
CA PRO A 85 -32.27 -9.48 0.89
C PRO A 85 -32.52 -8.71 -0.42
N PRO A 86 -33.79 -8.39 -0.74
CA PRO A 86 -34.13 -7.69 -1.97
C PRO A 86 -33.51 -6.29 -2.05
N VAL A 87 -33.32 -5.64 -0.90
CA VAL A 87 -32.66 -4.34 -0.72
C VAL A 87 -31.48 -4.53 0.23
N LEU A 88 -30.26 -4.23 -0.23
CA LEU A 88 -29.11 -4.08 0.65
C LEU A 88 -28.97 -2.61 1.04
N ASP A 89 -29.08 -2.35 2.34
CA ASP A 89 -28.72 -1.06 2.89
C ASP A 89 -27.19 -0.91 2.90
N PRO A 90 -26.64 0.25 2.48
CA PRO A 90 -25.19 0.47 2.42
C PRO A 90 -24.45 0.29 3.75
N SER A 91 -25.16 0.43 4.88
CA SER A 91 -24.61 0.21 6.22
C SER A 91 -24.27 -1.26 6.50
N VAL A 92 -25.00 -2.21 5.90
CA VAL A 92 -24.87 -3.65 6.18
C VAL A 92 -23.92 -4.33 5.19
N ILE A 93 -23.51 -3.65 4.11
CA ILE A 93 -22.58 -4.20 3.11
C ILE A 93 -21.27 -4.71 3.74
N LYS A 94 -20.75 -4.00 4.75
CA LYS A 94 -19.51 -4.39 5.44
C LYS A 94 -19.64 -5.69 6.22
N ASP A 95 -20.85 -6.03 6.66
CA ASP A 95 -21.11 -7.25 7.42
C ASP A 95 -21.31 -8.46 6.50
N PHE A 96 -21.64 -8.21 5.23
CA PHE A 96 -21.81 -9.24 4.20
C PHE A 96 -20.56 -9.49 3.33
N GLU A 97 -19.48 -8.71 3.53
CA GLU A 97 -18.20 -8.91 2.84
C GLU A 97 -17.68 -10.34 3.08
N PHE A 98 -17.31 -11.06 2.02
CA PHE A 98 -16.88 -12.46 2.05
C PHE A 98 -17.93 -13.49 2.48
N ARG A 99 -19.22 -13.13 2.56
CA ARG A 99 -20.28 -14.08 2.87
C ARG A 99 -20.71 -14.86 1.64
N ARG A 100 -21.03 -16.14 1.86
CA ARG A 100 -21.55 -17.03 0.82
C ARG A 100 -23.06 -16.94 0.76
N PHE A 101 -23.57 -16.74 -0.45
CA PHE A 101 -25.01 -16.73 -0.72
C PHE A 101 -25.39 -17.77 -1.77
N LYS A 102 -26.58 -18.36 -1.60
CA LYS A 102 -27.25 -19.15 -2.63
C LYS A 102 -28.25 -18.27 -3.35
N VAL A 103 -28.13 -18.13 -4.67
CA VAL A 103 -29.06 -17.31 -5.45
C VAL A 103 -29.54 -18.07 -6.67
N ARG A 104 -30.84 -17.94 -6.97
CA ARG A 104 -31.47 -18.50 -8.15
C ARG A 104 -31.87 -17.35 -9.08
N GLY A 105 -31.67 -17.52 -10.38
CA GLY A 105 -31.84 -16.43 -11.34
C GLY A 105 -31.35 -16.80 -12.73
N HIS A 106 -31.14 -15.77 -13.55
CA HIS A 106 -30.55 -15.88 -14.88
C HIS A 106 -29.53 -14.77 -15.11
N PHE A 107 -28.52 -15.06 -15.91
CA PHE A 107 -27.57 -14.04 -16.36
C PHE A 107 -28.17 -13.23 -17.50
N ASP A 108 -27.95 -11.91 -17.44
CA ASP A 108 -28.24 -11.00 -18.54
C ASP A 108 -26.95 -10.76 -19.34
N TYR A 109 -26.84 -11.45 -20.48
CA TYR A 109 -25.66 -11.37 -21.34
C TYR A 109 -25.66 -10.15 -22.27
N GLU A 110 -26.82 -9.49 -22.45
CA GLU A 110 -26.90 -8.28 -23.26
C GLU A 110 -26.16 -7.12 -22.57
N GLN A 111 -26.08 -7.15 -21.24
CA GLN A 111 -25.41 -6.15 -20.41
C GLN A 111 -24.06 -6.65 -19.85
N GLU A 112 -23.38 -7.57 -20.55
CA GLU A 112 -22.05 -8.04 -20.16
C GLU A 112 -21.01 -6.89 -20.25
N MET A 113 -20.27 -6.67 -19.17
CA MET A 113 -19.25 -5.62 -19.06
C MET A 113 -17.84 -6.22 -19.06
N PHE A 114 -16.93 -5.56 -19.75
CA PHE A 114 -15.51 -5.93 -19.80
C PHE A 114 -14.68 -4.86 -19.09
N LEU A 115 -14.09 -5.20 -17.93
CA LEU A 115 -13.23 -4.30 -17.18
C LEU A 115 -11.77 -4.55 -17.56
N GLY A 116 -11.11 -3.59 -18.20
CA GLY A 116 -9.71 -3.74 -18.62
C GLY A 116 -9.06 -2.43 -19.07
N PRO A 117 -7.80 -2.47 -19.54
CA PRO A 117 -6.96 -3.66 -19.71
C PRO A 117 -6.35 -4.17 -18.39
N ARG A 118 -6.38 -5.48 -18.18
CA ARG A 118 -5.72 -6.17 -17.05
C ARG A 118 -4.71 -7.18 -17.58
N ILE A 119 -3.47 -7.05 -17.11
CA ILE A 119 -2.38 -7.97 -17.50
C ILE A 119 -2.36 -9.15 -16.53
N ARG A 120 -2.44 -10.37 -17.07
CA ARG A 120 -2.27 -11.62 -16.30
C ARG A 120 -1.28 -12.51 -17.05
N ASN A 121 -0.22 -12.94 -16.37
CA ASN A 121 0.84 -13.78 -16.96
C ASN A 121 1.47 -13.21 -18.25
N GLY A 122 1.57 -11.88 -18.38
CA GLY A 122 2.16 -11.21 -19.54
C GLY A 122 1.20 -10.98 -20.70
N GLU A 123 -0.05 -11.46 -20.62
CA GLU A 123 -1.06 -11.26 -21.65
C GLU A 123 -2.07 -10.19 -21.23
N VAL A 124 -2.50 -9.37 -22.19
CA VAL A 124 -3.53 -8.36 -21.98
C VAL A 124 -4.91 -9.00 -22.11
N GLY A 125 -5.74 -8.77 -21.11
CA GLY A 125 -7.11 -9.25 -21.12
C GLY A 125 -8.07 -8.34 -20.37
N TYR A 126 -9.28 -8.84 -20.20
CA TYR A 126 -10.40 -8.15 -19.59
C TYR A 126 -11.04 -9.04 -18.55
N LEU A 127 -11.56 -8.43 -17.50
CA LEU A 127 -12.39 -9.10 -16.52
C LEU A 127 -13.84 -9.05 -17.01
N VAL A 128 -14.49 -10.20 -17.05
CA VAL A 128 -15.88 -10.34 -17.47
C VAL A 128 -16.77 -10.20 -16.24
N VAL A 129 -17.62 -9.19 -16.24
CA VAL A 129 -18.65 -8.98 -15.22
C VAL A 129 -20.01 -9.04 -15.89
N THR A 130 -20.86 -9.97 -15.45
CA THR A 130 -22.20 -10.15 -16.02
C THR A 130 -23.25 -9.92 -14.94
N PRO A 131 -24.25 -9.06 -15.18
CA PRO A 131 -25.38 -8.92 -14.28
C PRO A 131 -26.16 -10.23 -14.15
N PHE A 132 -26.54 -10.58 -12.92
CA PHE A 132 -27.33 -11.74 -12.57
C PHE A 132 -28.67 -11.29 -11.98
N ASN A 133 -29.73 -11.52 -12.76
CA ASN A 133 -31.10 -11.19 -12.40
C ASN A 133 -31.67 -12.26 -11.47
N ARG A 134 -31.97 -11.86 -10.24
CA ARG A 134 -32.48 -12.74 -9.18
C ARG A 134 -33.94 -13.12 -9.43
N ALA A 135 -34.28 -14.38 -9.20
CA ALA A 135 -35.66 -14.88 -9.29
C ALA A 135 -36.54 -14.39 -8.13
N SER A 136 -35.95 -14.07 -6.98
CA SER A 136 -36.63 -13.52 -5.79
C SER A 136 -36.96 -12.02 -5.90
N GLY A 137 -36.54 -11.35 -6.97
CA GLY A 137 -36.77 -9.91 -7.17
C GLY A 137 -35.70 -8.98 -6.58
N GLY A 138 -35.79 -7.69 -6.91
CA GLY A 138 -34.88 -6.61 -6.50
C GLY A 138 -33.69 -6.35 -7.43
N LYS A 139 -32.64 -5.67 -6.95
CA LYS A 139 -31.51 -5.23 -7.78
C LYS A 139 -30.70 -6.40 -8.36
N PRO A 140 -30.18 -6.29 -9.60
CA PRO A 140 -29.30 -7.31 -10.19
C PRO A 140 -27.98 -7.38 -9.43
N ILE A 141 -27.42 -8.59 -9.30
CA ILE A 141 -26.09 -8.81 -8.70
C ILE A 141 -25.05 -8.77 -9.81
N LEU A 142 -23.96 -8.04 -9.62
CA LEU A 142 -22.82 -8.12 -10.54
C LEU A 142 -21.95 -9.31 -10.18
N VAL A 143 -21.80 -10.26 -11.11
CA VAL A 143 -20.97 -11.45 -10.90
C VAL A 143 -19.71 -11.33 -11.74
N GLU A 144 -18.56 -11.31 -11.08
CA GLU A 144 -17.26 -11.48 -11.73
C GLU A 144 -17.14 -12.95 -12.18
N ARG A 145 -17.14 -13.17 -13.49
CA ARG A 145 -17.05 -14.52 -14.06
C ARG A 145 -15.61 -14.97 -14.28
N GLY A 146 -14.68 -14.02 -14.35
CA GLY A 146 -13.24 -14.25 -14.44
C GLY A 146 -12.57 -13.43 -15.53
N TRP A 147 -11.29 -13.74 -15.76
CA TRP A 147 -10.45 -13.04 -16.73
C TRP A 147 -10.41 -13.77 -18.07
N ILE A 148 -10.47 -13.01 -19.16
CA ILE A 148 -10.34 -13.50 -20.54
C ILE A 148 -9.26 -12.72 -21.29
N GLN A 149 -8.55 -13.39 -22.19
CA GLN A 149 -7.65 -12.74 -23.14
C GLN A 149 -8.42 -11.80 -24.08
N LYS A 150 -7.76 -10.76 -24.58
CA LYS A 150 -8.33 -9.78 -25.53
C LYS A 150 -8.99 -10.43 -26.75
N ASP A 151 -8.41 -11.51 -27.28
CA ASP A 151 -8.89 -12.17 -28.50
C ASP A 151 -10.20 -12.96 -28.29
N LEU A 152 -10.56 -13.21 -27.03
CA LEU A 152 -11.72 -14.00 -26.61
C LEU A 152 -12.88 -13.12 -26.10
N VAL A 153 -12.78 -11.80 -26.24
CA VAL A 153 -13.85 -10.86 -25.89
C VAL A 153 -15.10 -11.09 -26.73
N ILE A 154 -14.96 -11.56 -27.97
CA ILE A 154 -16.10 -11.89 -28.85
C ILE A 154 -16.75 -13.20 -28.36
N PRO A 155 -18.03 -13.21 -27.94
CA PRO A 155 -18.70 -14.38 -27.35
C PRO A 155 -18.62 -15.65 -28.20
N GLU A 156 -18.74 -15.53 -29.52
CA GLU A 156 -18.68 -16.66 -30.46
C GLU A 156 -17.35 -17.39 -30.43
N ARG A 157 -16.25 -16.70 -30.09
CA ARG A 157 -14.91 -17.28 -29.99
C ARG A 157 -14.69 -18.06 -28.69
N ARG A 158 -15.60 -17.96 -27.71
CA ARG A 158 -15.48 -18.59 -26.38
C ARG A 158 -15.94 -20.05 -26.33
N SER A 159 -16.59 -20.56 -27.39
CA SER A 159 -17.22 -21.89 -27.42
C SER A 159 -16.23 -23.08 -27.36
N LYS A 160 -14.92 -22.86 -27.50
CA LYS A 160 -13.92 -23.94 -27.54
C LYS A 160 -13.00 -23.88 -26.30
N GLY A 161 -13.09 -24.88 -25.43
CA GLY A 161 -12.10 -25.15 -24.37
C GLY A 161 -12.53 -24.87 -22.92
N TYR A 162 -11.55 -24.63 -22.04
CA TYR A 162 -11.68 -24.47 -20.58
C TYR A 162 -12.53 -23.26 -20.14
N LEU A 163 -12.88 -22.38 -21.09
CA LEU A 163 -13.72 -21.19 -20.90
C LEU A 163 -15.19 -21.46 -21.23
N SER A 164 -15.61 -22.72 -21.36
CA SER A 164 -17.02 -23.08 -21.57
C SER A 164 -17.95 -22.56 -20.46
N HIS A 165 -17.45 -22.45 -19.23
CA HIS A 165 -18.16 -21.83 -18.11
C HIS A 165 -18.31 -20.30 -18.25
N LEU A 166 -17.48 -19.67 -19.11
CA LEU A 166 -17.53 -18.26 -19.52
C LEU A 166 -18.31 -18.03 -20.82
N ALA A 167 -18.62 -19.11 -21.56
CA ALA A 167 -19.57 -19.07 -22.67
C ALA A 167 -20.99 -18.81 -22.13
N LEU A 168 -21.99 -18.69 -23.00
CA LEU A 168 -23.38 -18.40 -22.63
C LEU A 168 -24.10 -19.68 -22.14
N PRO A 169 -24.21 -20.02 -20.83
CA PRO A 169 -25.09 -21.10 -20.43
C PRO A 169 -26.54 -20.70 -20.73
N ARG A 170 -27.18 -21.46 -21.62
CA ARG A 170 -28.59 -21.35 -21.95
C ARG A 170 -29.40 -22.13 -20.91
N GLY A 171 -30.10 -21.45 -19.99
CA GLY A 171 -31.00 -22.07 -19.01
C GLY A 171 -31.04 -21.41 -17.63
N LYS A 172 -31.87 -21.92 -16.71
CA LYS A 172 -31.92 -21.48 -15.30
C LYS A 172 -30.65 -21.94 -14.58
N SER A 173 -29.69 -21.05 -14.40
CA SER A 173 -28.46 -21.32 -13.66
C SER A 173 -28.70 -21.19 -12.15
N ARG A 174 -28.43 -22.26 -11.40
CA ARG A 174 -28.33 -22.21 -9.94
C ARG A 174 -26.90 -21.86 -9.57
N LEU A 175 -26.66 -20.64 -9.12
CA LEU A 175 -25.37 -20.29 -8.54
C LEU A 175 -25.37 -20.81 -7.10
N LYS A 176 -24.56 -21.86 -6.88
CA LYS A 176 -24.50 -22.50 -5.56
C LYS A 176 -23.76 -21.62 -4.56
N GLU A 177 -22.87 -20.74 -5.01
CA GLU A 177 -22.01 -19.93 -4.15
C GLU A 177 -21.62 -18.64 -4.88
N CYS A 178 -22.11 -17.51 -4.39
CA CYS A 178 -21.59 -16.19 -4.76
C CYS A 178 -20.81 -15.62 -3.58
N TYR A 179 -19.69 -14.97 -3.88
CA TYR A 179 -18.93 -14.13 -2.94
C TYR A 179 -19.21 -12.68 -3.32
N GLU A 180 -19.45 -11.83 -2.32
CA GLU A 180 -19.50 -10.37 -2.48
C GLU A 180 -18.24 -9.74 -1.87
#